data_AF-A0A3A8KWW8-F1
#
_entry.id   AF-A0A3A8KWW8-F1
#
_cell.length_a   1.000
_cell.length_b   1.000
_cell.length_c   1.000
_cell.angle_alpha   90.00
_cell.angle_beta   90.00
_cell.angle_gamma   90.00
#
_symmetry.space_group_name_H-M   'P 1'
#
loop_
_entity.id
_entity.type
_entity.pdbx_description
1 polymer ?
#
loop_
_entity_poly.entity_id
_entity_poly.type
_entity_poly.pdbx_seq_one_letter_code
_entity_poly.pdbx_strand_id
1 'polypeptide(L)'
;MAAVAPAAPLLAFGPPGWIAFGIVVVGTTVAAVYVANEAAERTFPRTIADTDTKTRTKCPEDHRGRVQAQGGGLEKSLPWMQPMPPPAAQGVALAGAVYAMLTKREKEERATAFAQLTRWVLARPPAGVSAVVKMSFPKPALRGGIRMDVEVLAGKAFNI
;
A
#
# COMPACT_ATOMS: atom_id res chain seq x y z
N MET A 1 18.68 50.31 12.19
CA MET A 1 17.41 50.02 12.87
C MET A 1 16.79 48.78 12.24
N ALA A 2 16.27 47.89 13.10
CA ALA A 2 15.43 46.71 12.86
C ALA A 2 16.00 45.52 12.07
N ALA A 3 16.44 44.53 12.85
CA ALA A 3 16.47 43.11 12.48
C ALA A 3 15.08 42.49 12.69
N VAL A 4 14.68 41.53 11.84
CA VAL A 4 13.54 40.64 12.08
C VAL A 4 13.91 39.22 11.65
N ALA A 5 13.85 38.31 12.60
CA ALA A 5 13.69 36.87 12.44
C ALA A 5 12.78 36.40 13.60
N PRO A 6 12.28 35.16 13.63
CA PRO A 6 11.61 34.38 12.59
C PRO A 6 10.19 33.96 13.08
N ALA A 7 9.29 33.53 12.19
CA ALA A 7 8.04 32.87 12.58
C ALA A 7 8.00 31.45 12.01
N ALA A 8 8.06 30.46 12.91
CA ALA A 8 7.80 29.06 12.61
C ALA A 8 6.28 28.82 12.44
N PRO A 9 5.82 27.96 11.53
CA PRO A 9 4.48 27.42 11.61
C PRO A 9 4.46 26.12 12.43
N LEU A 10 3.47 26.12 13.32
CA LEU A 10 3.12 25.11 14.30
C LEU A 10 2.84 23.73 13.71
N LEU A 11 3.32 22.72 14.44
CA LEU A 11 2.97 21.31 14.33
C LEU A 11 1.46 21.12 14.55
N ALA A 12 0.72 20.77 13.50
CA ALA A 12 -0.65 20.27 13.61
C ALA A 12 -0.62 18.75 13.83
N PHE A 13 -0.86 18.35 15.08
CA PHE A 13 -1.20 16.98 15.46
C PHE A 13 -2.63 16.66 14.98
N GLY A 14 -2.76 15.78 13.99
CA GLY A 14 -4.03 15.17 13.58
C GLY A 14 -3.93 13.63 13.59
N PRO A 15 -5.03 12.90 13.88
CA PRO A 15 -5.04 11.44 13.99
C PRO A 15 -4.73 10.75 12.64
N PRO A 16 -4.05 9.57 12.63
CA PRO A 16 -3.40 9.03 11.43
C PRO A 16 -4.36 8.25 10.55
N GLY A 17 -5.13 8.95 9.73
CA GLY A 17 -5.85 8.39 8.58
C GLY A 17 -5.42 9.15 7.33
N TRP A 18 -4.72 8.44 6.43
CA TRP A 18 -4.36 8.88 5.07
C TRP A 18 -3.45 10.12 4.99
N ILE A 19 -2.13 9.94 5.17
CA ILE A 19 -1.18 10.89 4.59
C ILE A 19 -1.10 10.62 3.08
N ALA A 20 -1.79 11.47 2.32
CA ALA A 20 -1.50 11.71 0.92
C ALA A 20 -0.03 12.16 0.81
N PHE A 21 0.77 11.43 0.05
CA PHE A 21 2.10 11.89 -0.34
C PHE A 21 1.93 13.10 -1.27
N GLY A 22 2.25 14.29 -0.76
CA GLY A 22 2.43 15.49 -1.57
C GLY A 22 3.67 15.32 -2.44
N ILE A 23 3.45 15.14 -3.74
CA ILE A 23 4.48 15.24 -4.77
C ILE A 23 4.84 16.73 -4.90
N VAL A 24 6.11 17.08 -4.70
CA VAL A 24 6.65 18.38 -5.16
C VAL A 24 6.71 18.32 -6.68
N VAL A 25 5.74 18.92 -7.36
CA VAL A 25 5.69 19.05 -8.82
C VAL A 25 6.46 20.31 -9.22
N VAL A 26 7.66 20.14 -9.77
CA VAL A 26 8.29 21.18 -10.61
C VAL A 26 7.57 21.12 -11.97
N GLY A 27 7.04 22.28 -12.38
CA GLY A 27 5.91 22.42 -13.29
C GLY A 27 6.04 21.79 -14.68
N THR A 28 4.94 21.17 -15.11
CA THR A 28 4.25 21.42 -16.39
C THR A 28 2.86 20.79 -16.29
N THR A 29 1.88 21.50 -16.85
CA THR A 29 0.43 21.41 -16.60
C THR A 29 -0.23 20.11 -17.08
N VAL A 30 -0.91 19.36 -16.20
CA VAL A 30 -2.24 18.73 -16.43
C VAL A 30 -2.93 18.53 -15.06
N ALA A 31 -4.21 18.83 -15.02
CA ALA A 31 -5.10 18.98 -13.86
C ALA A 31 -5.12 17.82 -12.85
N ALA A 32 -5.15 18.19 -11.57
CA ALA A 32 -5.59 17.34 -10.47
C ALA A 32 -7.09 17.58 -10.21
N VAL A 33 -7.91 16.54 -10.14
CA VAL A 33 -9.16 16.55 -9.34
C VAL A 33 -9.38 15.15 -8.74
N TYR A 34 -9.46 15.12 -7.41
CA TYR A 34 -9.82 13.98 -6.57
C TYR A 34 -11.34 13.69 -6.64
N VAL A 35 -11.69 12.41 -6.44
CA VAL A 35 -13.04 11.84 -6.49
C VAL A 35 -13.97 12.45 -5.42
N ALA A 36 -15.12 12.96 -5.85
CA ALA A 36 -16.30 13.13 -4.99
C ALA A 36 -17.20 11.90 -5.14
N ASN A 37 -17.50 11.28 -4.00
CA ASN A 37 -18.40 10.15 -3.87
C ASN A 37 -19.73 10.71 -3.34
N GLU A 38 -20.72 10.90 -4.21
CA GLU A 38 -22.10 11.13 -3.81
C GLU A 38 -23.02 10.19 -4.60
N ALA A 39 -23.63 9.27 -3.86
CA ALA A 39 -24.71 8.43 -4.33
C ALA A 39 -25.99 9.26 -4.47
N ALA A 40 -26.61 9.25 -5.66
CA ALA A 40 -28.05 9.48 -5.81
C ALA A 40 -28.51 8.97 -7.19
N GLU A 41 -29.00 7.74 -7.18
CA GLU A 41 -30.12 7.21 -7.98
C GLU A 41 -30.37 7.87 -9.35
N ARG A 42 -29.89 7.24 -10.41
CA ARG A 42 -30.46 7.42 -11.76
C ARG A 42 -30.80 6.07 -12.38
N THR A 43 -32.08 5.95 -12.65
CA THR A 43 -32.84 4.85 -13.24
C THR A 43 -32.14 4.27 -14.48
N PHE A 44 -31.79 2.99 -14.46
CA PHE A 44 -31.28 2.26 -15.62
C PHE A 44 -32.44 1.76 -16.49
N PRO A 45 -32.53 2.10 -17.79
CA PRO A 45 -33.27 1.26 -18.72
C PRO A 45 -32.47 -0.02 -18.99
N ARG A 46 -33.02 -1.17 -18.58
CA ARG A 46 -32.58 -2.48 -19.05
C ARG A 46 -32.86 -2.58 -20.54
N THR A 47 -31.81 -2.54 -21.36
CA THR A 47 -31.83 -3.14 -22.70
C THR A 47 -30.82 -4.28 -22.68
N ILE A 48 -31.35 -5.51 -22.65
CA ILE A 48 -30.57 -6.72 -22.85
C ILE A 48 -30.31 -6.83 -24.36
N ALA A 49 -29.05 -6.64 -24.75
CA ALA A 49 -28.52 -7.17 -25.99
C ALA A 49 -27.30 -8.01 -25.61
N ASP A 50 -27.60 -9.26 -25.26
CA ASP A 50 -26.62 -10.33 -25.24
C ASP A 50 -26.14 -10.55 -26.67
N THR A 51 -24.90 -10.20 -26.95
CA THR A 51 -24.19 -10.68 -28.12
C THR A 51 -22.85 -11.20 -27.65
N ASP A 52 -22.86 -12.47 -27.23
CA ASP A 52 -21.71 -13.35 -27.14
C ASP A 52 -20.85 -13.23 -28.41
N THR A 53 -19.79 -12.45 -28.30
CA THR A 53 -18.62 -12.52 -29.18
C THR A 53 -17.40 -12.66 -28.31
N LYS A 54 -17.20 -13.89 -27.82
CA LYS A 54 -15.95 -14.66 -27.81
C LYS A 54 -14.67 -13.92 -28.29
N THR A 55 -14.27 -12.89 -27.58
CA THR A 55 -12.89 -12.42 -27.46
C THR A 55 -12.72 -12.08 -26.00
N ARG A 56 -12.27 -13.06 -25.21
CA ARG A 56 -11.86 -12.81 -23.83
C ARG A 56 -10.59 -11.97 -23.94
N THR A 57 -10.73 -10.66 -24.16
CA THR A 57 -9.64 -9.70 -23.99
C THR A 57 -9.11 -10.00 -22.60
N LYS A 58 -7.92 -10.58 -22.53
CA LYS A 58 -7.26 -10.91 -21.28
C LYS A 58 -7.27 -9.61 -20.48
N CYS A 59 -8.16 -9.50 -19.49
CA CYS A 59 -8.07 -8.42 -18.51
C CYS A 59 -6.60 -8.41 -18.08
N PRO A 60 -5.92 -7.25 -18.06
CA PRO A 60 -4.55 -7.16 -17.59
C PRO A 60 -4.43 -8.05 -16.36
N GLU A 61 -3.42 -8.94 -16.30
CA GLU A 61 -3.33 -9.88 -15.19
C GLU A 61 -3.34 -9.08 -13.90
N ASP A 62 -4.46 -9.06 -13.19
CA ASP A 62 -4.59 -8.23 -11.99
C ASP A 62 -3.56 -8.71 -10.99
N HIS A 63 -2.50 -7.90 -10.87
CA HIS A 63 -1.44 -8.14 -9.93
C HIS A 63 -2.05 -7.86 -8.57
N ARG A 64 -2.04 -8.87 -7.69
CA ARG A 64 -2.69 -8.75 -6.40
C ARG A 64 -1.91 -9.42 -5.29
N GLY A 65 -2.10 -8.91 -4.09
CA GLY A 65 -1.44 -9.40 -2.91
C GLY A 65 -1.86 -8.65 -1.66
N ARG A 66 -1.11 -8.83 -0.58
CA ARG A 66 -1.30 -8.07 0.66
C ARG A 66 -0.02 -7.95 1.48
N VAL A 67 0.03 -6.95 2.35
CA VAL A 67 1.00 -6.86 3.43
C VAL A 67 0.23 -6.94 4.75
N GLN A 68 0.76 -7.66 5.74
CA GLN A 68 0.06 -7.89 7.01
C GLN A 68 1.01 -7.84 8.21
N ALA A 69 0.48 -7.42 9.36
CA ALA A 69 1.05 -7.55 10.68
C ALA A 69 0.19 -8.51 11.49
N GLN A 70 0.79 -9.57 12.03
CA GLN A 70 0.08 -10.62 12.77
C GLN A 70 0.75 -10.94 14.11
N GLY A 71 0.03 -11.66 14.97
CA GLY A 71 0.51 -12.19 16.26
C GLY A 71 0.21 -11.31 17.46
N GLY A 72 0.32 -11.86 18.67
CA GLY A 72 0.04 -11.14 19.92
C GLY A 72 -1.41 -10.66 20.06
N GLY A 73 -2.37 -11.34 19.41
CA GLY A 73 -3.79 -10.94 19.38
C GLY A 73 -4.13 -9.86 18.35
N LEU A 74 -3.16 -9.44 17.53
CA LEU A 74 -3.33 -8.45 16.48
C LEU A 74 -3.34 -9.11 15.09
N GLU A 75 -4.27 -8.66 14.24
CA GLU A 75 -4.20 -8.83 12.79
C GLU A 75 -4.55 -7.51 12.09
N LYS A 76 -3.62 -6.97 11.31
CA LYS A 76 -3.80 -5.79 10.44
C LYS A 76 -3.26 -6.11 9.06
N SER A 77 -4.03 -5.83 8.02
CA SER A 77 -3.62 -6.14 6.64
C SER A 77 -4.04 -5.06 5.66
N LEU A 78 -3.20 -4.81 4.66
CA LEU A 78 -3.51 -3.99 3.51
C LEU A 78 -3.43 -4.82 2.23
N PRO A 79 -4.57 -5.08 1.55
CA PRO A 79 -4.56 -5.69 0.23
C PRO A 79 -4.15 -4.68 -0.84
N TRP A 80 -3.68 -5.18 -1.97
CA TRP A 80 -3.43 -4.40 -3.18
C TRP A 80 -3.87 -5.19 -4.40
N MET A 81 -4.38 -4.48 -5.40
CA MET A 81 -4.80 -5.03 -6.69
C MET A 81 -4.66 -3.93 -7.75
N GLN A 82 -3.92 -4.19 -8.82
CA GLN A 82 -3.70 -3.21 -9.88
C GLN A 82 -3.26 -3.85 -11.21
N PRO A 83 -3.50 -3.18 -12.36
CA PRO A 83 -3.13 -3.69 -13.68
C PRO A 83 -1.63 -3.75 -13.96
N MET A 84 -0.82 -2.96 -13.23
CA MET A 84 0.65 -2.93 -13.37
C MET A 84 1.33 -3.47 -12.11
N PRO A 85 2.47 -4.19 -12.22
CA PRO A 85 3.16 -4.70 -11.04
C PRO A 85 3.55 -3.55 -10.11
N PRO A 86 3.28 -3.64 -8.79
CA PRO A 86 3.70 -2.58 -7.87
C PRO A 86 5.23 -2.53 -7.79
N PRO A 87 5.88 -1.36 -7.92
CA PRO A 87 7.32 -1.26 -7.73
C PRO A 87 7.70 -1.52 -6.27
N ALA A 88 8.99 -1.82 -6.03
CA ALA A 88 9.52 -2.08 -4.69
C ALA A 88 9.23 -0.92 -3.72
N ALA A 89 9.32 0.34 -4.19
CA ALA A 89 8.98 1.52 -3.41
C ALA A 89 7.51 1.51 -2.92
N GLN A 90 6.57 1.09 -3.78
CA GLN A 90 5.16 0.94 -3.38
C GLN A 90 5.00 -0.19 -2.35
N GLY A 91 5.77 -1.28 -2.47
CA GLY A 91 5.80 -2.35 -1.48
C GLY A 91 6.28 -1.89 -0.10
N VAL A 92 7.33 -1.06 -0.05
CA VAL A 92 7.81 -0.44 1.19
C VAL A 92 6.77 0.52 1.76
N ALA A 93 6.08 1.30 0.93
CA ALA A 93 5.01 2.19 1.35
C ALA A 93 3.82 1.42 1.95
N LEU A 94 3.41 0.29 1.35
CA LEU A 94 2.36 -0.60 1.89
C LEU A 94 2.77 -1.16 3.27
N ALA A 95 4.02 -1.61 3.41
CA ALA A 95 4.52 -2.05 4.70
C ALA A 95 4.53 -0.92 5.73
N GLY A 96 4.95 0.28 5.34
CA GLY A 96 4.93 1.47 6.19
C GLY A 96 3.52 1.84 6.64
N ALA A 97 2.54 1.73 5.75
CA ALA A 97 1.13 1.98 6.05
C ALA A 97 0.57 0.95 7.05
N VAL A 98 0.84 -0.35 6.88
CA VAL A 98 0.49 -1.37 7.88
C VAL A 98 1.17 -1.08 9.22
N TYR A 99 2.46 -0.73 9.19
CA TYR A 99 3.22 -0.41 10.40
C TYR A 99 2.71 0.85 11.09
N ALA A 100 2.22 1.85 10.35
CA ALA A 100 1.67 3.07 10.89
C ALA A 100 0.37 2.85 11.67
N MET A 101 -0.45 1.86 11.27
CA MET A 101 -1.68 1.45 11.96
C MET A 101 -1.45 0.84 13.34
N LEU A 102 -0.21 0.49 13.67
CA LEU A 102 0.16 -0.16 14.92
C LEU A 102 0.30 0.86 16.06
N THR A 103 -0.03 0.42 17.28
CA THR A 103 0.28 1.16 18.51
C THR A 103 1.79 1.23 18.73
N LYS A 104 2.25 2.13 19.61
CA LYS A 104 3.68 2.27 19.92
C LYS A 104 4.31 0.94 20.35
N ARG A 105 3.65 0.20 21.25
CA ARG A 105 4.12 -1.10 21.72
C ARG A 105 4.19 -2.12 20.58
N GLU A 106 3.14 -2.21 19.76
CA GLU A 106 3.11 -3.14 18.61
C GLU A 106 4.19 -2.85 17.58
N LYS A 107 4.54 -1.56 17.38
CA LYS A 107 5.66 -1.12 16.55
C LYS A 107 6.97 -1.65 17.10
N GLU A 108 7.27 -1.42 18.38
CA GLU A 108 8.50 -1.92 19.03
C GLU A 108 8.62 -3.45 18.96
N GLU A 109 7.49 -4.16 19.14
CA GLU A 109 7.42 -5.61 19.00
C GLU A 109 7.70 -6.07 17.56
N ARG A 110 7.39 -5.27 16.53
CA ARG A 110 7.55 -5.62 15.10
C ARG A 110 8.66 -4.87 14.37
N ALA A 111 9.44 -4.02 15.03
CA ALA A 111 10.44 -3.17 14.37
C ALA A 111 11.45 -3.98 13.54
N THR A 112 11.94 -5.10 14.07
CA THR A 112 12.87 -5.98 13.36
C THR A 112 12.20 -6.70 12.20
N ALA A 113 10.96 -7.17 12.37
CA ALA A 113 10.17 -7.80 11.31
C ALA A 113 9.88 -6.82 10.17
N PHE A 114 9.53 -5.57 10.50
CA PHE A 114 9.33 -4.49 9.55
C PHE A 114 10.61 -4.21 8.74
N ALA A 115 11.76 -4.08 9.41
CA ALA A 115 13.05 -3.87 8.76
C ALA A 115 13.45 -5.05 7.84
N GLN A 116 13.17 -6.29 8.24
CA GLN A 116 13.43 -7.46 7.41
C GLN A 116 12.53 -7.49 6.17
N LEU A 117 11.25 -7.18 6.33
CA LEU A 117 10.30 -7.11 5.21
C LEU A 117 10.72 -6.03 4.21
N THR A 118 11.01 -4.82 4.66
CA THR A 118 11.42 -3.72 3.77
C THR A 118 12.71 -4.05 3.04
N ARG A 119 13.71 -4.61 3.74
CA ARG A 119 14.94 -5.09 3.11
C ARG A 119 14.66 -6.18 2.07
N TRP A 120 13.77 -7.12 2.36
CA TRP A 120 13.42 -8.18 1.41
C TRP A 120 12.76 -7.63 0.14
N VAL A 121 11.84 -6.66 0.28
CA VAL A 121 11.17 -5.96 -0.83
C VAL A 121 12.16 -5.17 -1.69
N LEU A 122 13.11 -4.46 -1.06
CA LEU A 122 14.12 -3.68 -1.78
C LEU A 122 15.19 -4.54 -2.46
N ALA A 123 15.44 -5.75 -1.95
CA ALA A 123 16.40 -6.70 -2.52
C ALA A 123 15.84 -7.54 -3.68
N ARG A 124 14.68 -7.17 -4.24
CA ARG A 124 14.08 -7.89 -5.37
C ARG A 124 14.84 -7.56 -6.67
N PRO A 125 14.94 -8.51 -7.61
CA PRO A 125 15.58 -8.23 -8.89
C PRO A 125 14.77 -7.19 -9.68
N PRO A 126 15.35 -6.50 -10.68
CA PRO A 126 14.62 -5.52 -11.49
C PRO A 126 13.32 -6.07 -12.11
N ALA A 127 13.30 -7.37 -12.45
CA ALA A 127 12.12 -8.05 -12.98
C ALA A 127 10.99 -8.29 -11.93
N GLY A 128 11.24 -8.00 -10.66
CA GLY A 128 10.35 -8.26 -9.54
C GLY A 128 10.22 -9.73 -9.18
N VAL A 129 9.08 -10.09 -8.61
CA VAL A 129 8.73 -11.44 -8.15
C VAL A 129 7.40 -11.84 -8.75
N SER A 130 7.35 -13.01 -9.37
CA SER A 130 6.10 -13.60 -9.86
C SER A 130 5.36 -14.31 -8.73
N ALA A 131 4.03 -14.24 -8.76
CA ALA A 131 3.17 -15.04 -7.91
C ALA A 131 3.41 -16.56 -8.14
N VAL A 132 3.17 -17.42 -7.15
CA VAL A 132 2.70 -17.12 -5.79
C VAL A 132 3.88 -17.01 -4.84
N VAL A 133 3.93 -15.94 -4.05
CA VAL A 133 4.93 -15.77 -2.98
C VAL A 133 4.24 -15.41 -1.68
N LYS A 134 4.61 -16.11 -0.60
CA LYS A 134 4.16 -15.85 0.76
C LYS A 134 5.39 -15.85 1.66
N MET A 135 5.77 -14.67 2.13
CA MET A 135 6.94 -14.50 2.98
C MET A 135 6.52 -13.98 4.34
N SER A 136 7.02 -14.62 5.39
CA SER A 136 6.80 -14.24 6.78
C SER A 136 8.11 -13.83 7.43
N PHE A 137 8.08 -12.72 8.18
CA PHE A 137 9.20 -12.17 8.92
C PHE A 137 8.85 -12.17 10.42
N PRO A 138 9.10 -13.29 11.13
CA PRO A 138 8.80 -13.39 12.54
C PRO A 138 9.83 -12.64 13.40
N LYS A 139 9.44 -12.31 14.63
CA LYS A 139 10.38 -11.98 15.72
C LYS A 139 10.41 -13.14 16.71
N PRO A 140 11.32 -14.13 16.54
CA PRO A 140 11.25 -15.41 17.27
C PRO A 140 11.34 -15.26 18.80
N ALA A 141 12.02 -14.21 19.27
CA ALA A 141 12.20 -13.94 20.70
C ALA A 141 10.89 -13.58 21.43
N LEU A 142 9.84 -13.17 20.72
CA LEU A 142 8.55 -12.84 21.32
C LEU A 142 7.55 -13.99 21.16
N ARG A 143 6.87 -14.33 22.25
CA ARG A 143 5.76 -15.29 22.24
C ARG A 143 4.57 -14.70 21.47
N GLY A 144 3.70 -15.57 20.95
CA GLY A 144 2.46 -15.15 20.29
C GLY A 144 2.56 -14.95 18.77
N GLY A 145 3.64 -15.42 18.13
CA GLY A 145 3.73 -15.45 16.66
C GLY A 145 3.81 -14.08 16.00
N ILE A 146 4.42 -13.10 16.68
CA ILE A 146 4.55 -11.72 16.21
C ILE A 146 5.37 -11.68 14.92
N ARG A 147 4.76 -11.19 13.84
CA ARG A 147 5.37 -11.16 12.51
C ARG A 147 4.80 -10.06 11.62
N MET A 148 5.55 -9.75 10.57
CA MET A 148 5.09 -9.04 9.39
C MET A 148 5.15 -10.01 8.20
N ASP A 149 4.13 -10.05 7.36
CA ASP A 149 4.14 -10.90 6.17
C ASP A 149 3.82 -10.10 4.90
N VAL A 150 4.31 -10.58 3.78
CA VAL A 150 4.01 -10.08 2.43
C VAL A 150 3.60 -11.24 1.54
N GLU A 151 2.51 -11.03 0.80
CA GLU A 151 1.97 -12.01 -0.11
C GLU A 151 1.77 -11.41 -1.50
N VAL A 152 2.20 -12.15 -2.51
CA VAL A 152 1.93 -11.94 -3.93
C VAL A 152 1.07 -13.11 -4.39
N LEU A 153 -0.23 -12.85 -4.60
CA LEU A 153 -1.24 -13.88 -4.86
C LEU A 153 -1.49 -14.11 -6.35
N ALA A 154 -1.28 -13.09 -7.19
CA ALA A 154 -1.28 -13.24 -8.64
C ALA A 154 -0.42 -12.17 -9.32
N GLY A 155 0.02 -12.49 -10.54
CA GLY A 155 0.78 -11.57 -11.36
C GLY A 155 2.22 -11.41 -10.89
N LYS A 156 2.73 -10.18 -10.85
CA LYS A 156 4.08 -9.83 -10.41
C LYS A 156 4.05 -8.67 -9.40
N ALA A 157 5.11 -8.55 -8.61
CA ALA A 157 5.29 -7.46 -7.67
C ALA A 157 6.76 -7.10 -7.46
N PHE A 158 7.00 -5.91 -6.95
CA PHE A 158 8.27 -5.39 -6.44
C PHE A 158 9.38 -5.32 -7.49
N ASN A 159 9.05 -4.86 -8.70
CA ASN A 159 10.05 -4.46 -9.69
C ASN A 159 10.75 -3.15 -9.29
N ILE A 160 11.94 -2.92 -9.82
CA ILE A 160 12.76 -1.72 -9.60
C ILE A 160 12.90 -0.98 -10.92
#